data_AF-A0A2C1JKX7-F1
#
_entry.id   AF-A0A2C1JKX7-F1
#
_cell.length_a   1.000
_cell.length_b   1.000
_cell.length_c   1.000
_cell.angle_alpha   90.00
_cell.angle_beta   90.00
_cell.angle_gamma   90.00
#
_symmetry.space_group_name_H-M   'P 1'
#
loop_
_entity.id
_entity.type
_entity.pdbx_description
1 polymer ?
#
loop_
_entity_poly.entity_id
_entity_poly.type
_entity_poly.pdbx_seq_one_letter_code
_entity_poly.pdbx_strand_id
1 'polypeptide(L)'
;MEFLSVYPNLIEILLPPHKGECVLLFRKQLGLTQSELAERVNLSRSAISKMESGTSGVNEKVWEYVTRNVFQSLHSNEKVSYIEFREVLEKVFFYSQKKGVS
;
A
#
# COMPACT_ATOMS: atom_id res chain seq x y z
N MET A 1 -16.09 5.88 -9.04
CA MET A 1 -15.90 6.55 -7.73
C MET A 1 -17.10 6.41 -6.78
N GLU A 2 -18.30 6.06 -7.26
CA GLU A 2 -19.54 5.89 -6.47
C GLU A 2 -19.51 4.71 -5.47
N PHE A 3 -18.68 3.70 -5.69
CA PHE A 3 -18.58 2.52 -4.83
C PHE A 3 -18.04 2.83 -3.42
N LEU A 4 -17.05 3.73 -3.32
CA LEU A 4 -16.42 4.09 -2.05
C LEU A 4 -17.24 5.07 -1.21
N SER A 5 -18.18 5.79 -1.83
CA SER A 5 -19.19 6.57 -1.09
C SER A 5 -20.26 5.70 -0.44
N VAL A 6 -20.54 4.52 -0.99
CA VAL A 6 -21.55 3.60 -0.44
C VAL A 6 -20.97 2.78 0.71
N TYR A 7 -19.68 2.44 0.66
CA TYR A 7 -19.02 1.62 1.69
C TYR A 7 -17.65 2.18 2.09
N PRO A 8 -17.60 3.31 2.80
CA PRO A 8 -16.34 3.96 3.19
C PRO A 8 -15.45 3.07 4.07
N ASN A 9 -16.05 2.14 4.82
CA ASN A 9 -15.33 1.22 5.71
C ASN A 9 -14.97 -0.12 5.03
N LEU A 10 -15.42 -0.41 3.80
CA LEU A 10 -15.04 -1.66 3.11
C LEU A 10 -13.53 -1.70 2.87
N ILE A 11 -12.91 -0.56 2.59
CA ILE A 11 -11.45 -0.53 2.41
C ILE A 11 -10.72 -0.79 3.74
N GLU A 12 -11.27 -0.38 4.88
CA GLU A 12 -10.69 -0.69 6.21
C GLU A 12 -10.70 -2.21 6.51
N ILE A 13 -11.62 -2.96 5.89
CA ILE A 13 -11.68 -4.42 5.99
C ILE A 13 -10.71 -5.09 5.01
N LEU A 14 -10.53 -4.51 3.83
CA LEU A 14 -9.77 -5.12 2.73
C LEU A 14 -8.28 -4.79 2.76
N LEU A 15 -7.88 -3.67 3.40
CA LEU A 15 -6.51 -3.23 3.51
C LEU A 15 -6.12 -3.03 4.98
N PRO A 16 -4.90 -3.43 5.37
CA PRO A 16 -4.35 -3.07 6.67
C PRO A 16 -4.38 -1.55 6.92
N PRO A 17 -4.60 -1.12 8.17
CA PRO A 17 -4.75 0.31 8.51
C PRO A 17 -3.44 1.09 8.38
N HIS A 18 -2.28 0.42 8.35
CA HIS A 18 -0.98 1.07 8.28
C HIS A 18 -0.26 0.80 6.95
N LYS A 19 0.40 1.84 6.40
CA LYS A 19 1.18 1.72 5.16
C LYS A 19 2.23 0.61 5.21
N GLY A 20 2.88 0.40 6.36
CA GLY A 20 3.88 -0.67 6.51
C GLY A 20 3.30 -2.08 6.31
N GLU A 21 2.12 -2.34 6.88
CA GLU A 21 1.41 -3.60 6.71
C GLU A 21 0.89 -3.77 5.27
N CYS A 22 0.46 -2.67 4.63
CA CYS A 22 0.13 -2.69 3.20
C CYS A 22 1.35 -2.98 2.32
N VAL A 23 2.54 -2.46 2.65
CA VAL A 23 3.79 -2.82 1.94
C VAL A 23 4.05 -4.32 2.05
N LEU A 24 3.89 -4.91 3.25
CA LEU A 24 4.01 -6.34 3.46
C LEU A 24 3.01 -7.13 2.61
N LEU A 25 1.74 -6.73 2.63
CA LEU A 25 0.66 -7.37 1.86
C LEU A 25 0.95 -7.32 0.36
N PHE A 26 1.23 -6.13 -0.18
CA PHE A 26 1.46 -5.92 -1.60
C PHE A 26 2.74 -6.60 -2.09
N ARG A 27 3.83 -6.56 -1.30
CA ARG A 27 5.05 -7.31 -1.62
C ARG A 27 4.77 -8.81 -1.76
N LYS A 28 4.02 -9.38 -0.82
CA LYS A 28 3.64 -10.80 -0.86
C LYS A 28 2.76 -11.12 -2.06
N GLN A 29 1.80 -10.25 -2.39
CA GLN A 29 0.96 -10.40 -3.58
C GLN A 29 1.79 -10.39 -4.88
N LEU A 30 2.86 -9.60 -4.93
CA LEU A 30 3.81 -9.57 -6.03
C LEU A 30 4.80 -10.75 -6.03
N GLY A 31 4.71 -11.67 -5.06
CA GLY A 31 5.60 -12.84 -4.96
C GLY A 31 7.04 -12.52 -4.59
N LEU A 32 7.31 -11.32 -4.03
CA LEU A 32 8.67 -10.88 -3.73
C LEU A 32 9.09 -11.20 -2.30
N THR A 33 10.35 -11.56 -2.11
CA THR A 33 11.04 -11.52 -0.81
C THR A 33 11.39 -10.08 -0.42
N GLN A 34 11.71 -9.85 0.86
CA GLN A 34 12.14 -8.52 1.32
C GLN A 34 13.46 -8.08 0.68
N SER A 35 14.39 -9.01 0.40
CA SER A 35 15.65 -8.70 -0.28
C SER A 35 15.42 -8.28 -1.73
N GLU A 36 14.57 -9.01 -2.45
CA GLU A 36 14.21 -8.70 -3.82
C GLU A 36 13.54 -7.33 -3.96
N LEU A 37 12.62 -6.98 -3.05
CA LEU A 37 12.04 -5.64 -3.01
C LEU A 37 13.11 -4.59 -2.72
N ALA A 38 14.01 -4.85 -1.77
CA ALA A 38 15.07 -3.92 -1.41
C ALA A 38 16.00 -3.63 -2.60
N GLU A 39 16.38 -4.65 -3.36
CA GLU A 39 17.17 -4.52 -4.59
C GLU A 39 16.46 -3.64 -5.63
N ARG A 40 15.16 -3.86 -5.86
CA ARG A 40 14.35 -3.10 -6.83
C ARG A 40 14.30 -1.59 -6.54
N VAL A 41 14.40 -1.21 -5.27
CA VAL A 41 14.35 0.20 -4.85
C VAL A 41 15.68 0.75 -4.33
N ASN A 42 16.76 -0.02 -4.46
CA ASN A 42 18.10 0.31 -3.97
C ASN A 42 18.14 0.68 -2.48
N LEU A 43 17.57 -0.19 -1.63
CA LEU A 43 17.60 -0.11 -0.17
C LEU A 43 18.14 -1.40 0.44
N SER A 44 18.32 -1.44 1.76
CA SER A 44 18.66 -2.67 2.47
C SER A 44 17.41 -3.49 2.80
N ARG A 45 17.55 -4.82 2.86
CA ARG A 45 16.49 -5.72 3.37
C ARG A 45 16.05 -5.33 4.79
N SER A 46 16.97 -4.85 5.62
CA SER A 46 16.65 -4.40 6.98
C SER A 46 15.77 -3.15 6.99
N ALA A 47 15.93 -2.24 6.02
CA ALA A 47 15.04 -1.10 5.86
C ALA A 47 13.62 -1.56 5.51
N ILE A 48 13.47 -2.50 4.56
CA ILE A 48 12.16 -3.09 4.22
C ILE A 48 11.51 -3.72 5.46
N SER A 49 12.27 -4.51 6.23
CA SER A 49 11.74 -5.14 7.44
C SER A 49 11.24 -4.13 8.48
N LYS A 50 11.95 -3.03 8.70
CA LYS A 50 11.54 -1.98 9.66
C LYS A 50 10.30 -1.22 9.18
N MET A 51 10.15 -1.02 7.88
CA MET A 51 8.94 -0.44 7.30
C MET A 51 7.73 -1.36 7.49
N GLU A 52 7.89 -2.65 7.19
CA GLU A 52 6.80 -3.63 7.29
C GLU A 52 6.33 -3.87 8.72
N SER A 53 7.24 -3.80 9.71
CA SER A 53 6.89 -3.91 11.13
C SER A 53 6.39 -2.61 11.76
N GLY A 54 6.31 -1.51 10.99
CA GLY A 54 5.96 -0.18 11.51
C GLY A 54 7.04 0.46 12.39
N THR A 55 8.23 -0.14 12.50
CA THR A 55 9.36 0.41 13.26
C THR A 55 9.94 1.67 12.62
N SER A 56 9.74 1.85 11.31
CA SER A 56 10.08 3.08 10.59
C SER A 56 8.98 3.49 9.63
N GLY A 57 8.90 4.79 9.32
CA GLY A 57 8.03 5.30 8.26
C GLY A 57 8.35 4.68 6.90
N VAL A 58 7.31 4.48 6.08
CA VAL A 58 7.46 3.90 4.75
C VAL A 58 8.16 4.88 3.81
N ASN A 59 9.20 4.41 3.14
CA ASN A 59 9.91 5.16 2.11
C ASN A 59 9.04 5.31 0.85
N GLU A 60 8.99 6.53 0.30
CA GLU A 60 8.18 6.84 -0.89
C GLU A 60 8.50 5.96 -2.10
N LYS A 61 9.77 5.61 -2.33
CA LYS A 61 10.17 4.70 -3.43
C LYS A 61 9.61 3.30 -3.25
N VAL A 62 9.58 2.81 -2.01
CA VAL A 62 8.98 1.51 -1.69
C VAL A 62 7.49 1.56 -1.95
N TRP A 63 6.83 2.61 -1.46
CA TRP A 63 5.39 2.79 -1.61
C TRP A 63 4.97 2.88 -3.08
N GLU A 64 5.64 3.73 -3.86
CA GLU A 64 5.38 3.85 -5.28
C GLU A 64 5.62 2.52 -6.01
N TYR A 65 6.71 1.82 -5.71
CA TYR A 65 7.02 0.55 -6.36
C TYR A 65 5.91 -0.48 -6.15
N VAL A 66 5.53 -0.75 -4.89
CA VAL A 66 4.56 -1.82 -4.59
C VAL A 66 3.16 -1.47 -5.11
N THR A 67 2.73 -0.21 -4.97
CA THR A 67 1.40 0.21 -5.42
C THR A 67 1.27 0.20 -6.94
N ARG A 68 2.29 0.66 -7.66
CA ARG A 68 2.29 0.64 -9.13
C ARG A 68 2.28 -0.78 -9.69
N ASN A 69 3.10 -1.68 -9.13
CA ASN A 69 3.17 -3.06 -9.61
C ASN A 69 1.91 -3.86 -9.24
N VAL A 70 1.33 -3.64 -8.04
CA VAL A 70 0.04 -4.25 -7.69
C VAL A 70 -1.05 -3.74 -8.63
N PHE A 71 -1.12 -2.43 -8.86
CA PHE A 71 -2.08 -1.85 -9.80
C PHE A 71 -1.97 -2.50 -11.18
N GLN A 72 -0.76 -2.62 -11.73
CA GLN A 72 -0.53 -3.30 -13.01
C GLN A 72 -0.96 -4.78 -12.98
N SER A 73 -0.73 -5.51 -11.88
CA SER A 73 -1.12 -6.91 -11.74
C SER A 73 -2.64 -7.14 -11.68
N LEU A 74 -3.42 -6.13 -11.27
CA LEU A 74 -4.88 -6.22 -11.12
C LEU A 74 -5.64 -6.09 -12.46
N HIS A 75 -4.96 -5.89 -13.59
CA HIS A 75 -5.65 -5.58 -14.83
C HIS A 75 -6.33 -6.79 -15.48
N SER A 76 -7.65 -6.83 -15.34
CA SER A 76 -8.58 -7.27 -16.37
C SER A 76 -9.74 -6.27 -16.45
N ASN A 77 -9.76 -5.45 -17.52
CA ASN A 77 -10.91 -4.71 -18.08
C ASN A 77 -11.49 -3.43 -17.44
N GLU A 78 -10.95 -2.82 -16.38
CA GLU A 78 -11.49 -1.52 -15.88
C GLU A 78 -10.67 -0.27 -16.23
N LYS A 79 -11.37 0.85 -16.44
CA LYS A 79 -10.86 2.19 -16.80
C LYS A 79 -10.32 3.01 -15.61
N VAL A 80 -9.80 2.36 -14.57
CA VAL A 80 -9.28 3.11 -13.40
C VAL A 80 -7.84 3.51 -13.69
N SER A 81 -7.49 4.79 -13.49
CA SER A 81 -6.10 5.24 -13.61
C SER A 81 -5.29 4.96 -12.35
N TYR A 82 -3.95 4.87 -12.48
CA TYR A 82 -3.06 4.72 -11.32
C TYR A 82 -3.19 5.89 -10.32
N ILE A 83 -3.46 7.11 -10.82
CA ILE A 83 -3.62 8.29 -9.97
C ILE A 83 -4.85 8.12 -9.08
N GLU A 84 -6.00 7.76 -9.65
CA GLU A 84 -7.24 7.51 -8.89
C GLU A 84 -7.05 6.37 -7.88
N PHE A 85 -6.40 5.28 -8.29
CA PHE A 85 -6.06 4.18 -7.39
C PHE A 85 -5.22 4.66 -6.20
N ARG A 86 -4.18 5.46 -6.47
CA ARG A 86 -3.28 5.98 -5.45
C ARG A 86 -3.98 6.94 -4.49
N GLU A 87 -4.83 7.83 -5.01
CA GLU A 87 -5.61 8.76 -4.18
C GLU A 87 -6.55 8.03 -3.21
N VAL A 88 -7.16 6.93 -3.64
CA VAL A 88 -8.00 6.10 -2.77
C VAL A 88 -7.18 5.56 -1.60
N LEU A 89 -5.99 5.02 -1.87
CA LEU A 89 -5.10 4.52 -0.82
C LEU A 89 -4.71 5.61 0.17
N GLU A 90 -4.32 6.80 -0.32
CA GLU A 90 -3.92 7.91 0.55
C GLU A 90 -5.07 8.40 1.44
N LYS A 91 -6.31 8.44 0.92
CA LYS A 91 -7.50 8.78 1.71
C LYS A 91 -7.70 7.79 2.85
N VAL A 92 -7.60 6.49 2.59
CA VAL A 92 -7.75 5.43 3.60
C VAL A 92 -6.78 5.65 4.76
N PHE A 93 -5.49 5.83 4.47
CA PHE A 93 -4.48 5.99 5.52
C PHE A 93 -4.64 7.31 6.29
N PHE A 94 -5.09 8.38 5.63
CA PHE A 94 -5.38 9.63 6.31
C PHE A 94 -6.51 9.49 7.35
N TYR A 95 -7.58 8.74 7.02
CA TYR A 95 -8.69 8.50 7.94
C TYR A 95 -8.28 7.59 9.10
N SER A 96 -7.47 6.54 8.86
CA SER A 96 -7.00 5.64 9.92
C SER A 96 -6.18 6.36 10.99
N GLN A 97 -5.36 7.36 10.63
CA GLN A 97 -4.58 8.13 11.62
C GLN A 97 -5.42 9.05 12.50
N LYS A 98 -6.59 9.52 12.03
CA LYS A 98 -7.47 10.38 12.84
C LYS A 98 -8.26 9.62 13.90
N LYS A 99 -8.55 8.33 13.70
CA LYS A 99 -9.26 7.49 14.68
C LYS A 99 -8.39 7.07 15.88
N GLY A 100 -7.07 7.11 15.76
CA GLY A 100 -6.12 6.77 16.84
C GLY A 100 -5.84 7.90 17.83
N VAL A 101 -6.54 9.04 17.71
CA VAL A 101 -6.49 10.16 18.64
C VAL A 101 -7.84 10.23 19.35
N SER A 102 -8.05 9.36 20.33
CA SER A 102 -9.13 9.44 21.32
C SER A 102 -8.62 8.96 22.67
#